data_AF-X1TYU0-F1
#
_entry.id   AF-X1TYU0-F1
#
_cell.length_a   1.000
_cell.length_b   1.000
_cell.length_c   1.000
_cell.angle_alpha   90.00
_cell.angle_beta   90.00
_cell.angle_gamma   90.00
#
_symmetry.space_group_name_H-M   'P 1'
#
loop_
_entity.id
_entity.type
_entity.pdbx_description
1 polymer ?
#
loop_
_entity_poly.entity_id
_entity_poly.type
_entity_poly.pdbx_seq_one_letter_code
_entity_poly.pdbx_strand_id
1 'polypeptide(L)'
;MFKRKLNIVALVLCFVLILSLLSFAAYEPFKVKLTLFERFVTMTLLPVEGNYRTLKIIWDLRMELAPSEEEDKLAGLEDLPGGGTDAENWEAVSPKEIVFGDVAKGLIVDALTKLDKEEKLTQQHITLYEKFITYAEKPKEGE
;
A
#
# COMPACT_ATOMS: atom_id res chain seq x y z
N MET A 1 -15.65 -49.28 -18.82
CA MET A 1 -14.84 -48.10 -19.22
C MET A 1 -15.29 -46.76 -18.60
N PHE A 2 -16.59 -46.56 -18.34
CA PHE A 2 -17.13 -45.27 -17.85
C PHE A 2 -16.67 -44.85 -16.43
N LYS A 3 -16.59 -45.79 -15.47
CA LYS A 3 -16.19 -45.50 -14.07
C LYS A 3 -14.77 -44.91 -13.91
N ARG A 4 -13.81 -45.32 -14.76
CA ARG A 4 -12.42 -44.79 -14.69
C ARG A 4 -12.35 -43.31 -15.11
N LYS A 5 -13.15 -42.90 -16.10
CA LYS A 5 -13.16 -41.50 -16.56
C LYS A 5 -13.77 -40.57 -15.51
N LEU A 6 -14.80 -41.02 -14.79
CA LEU A 6 -15.44 -40.24 -13.73
C LEU A 6 -14.51 -39.98 -12.53
N ASN A 7 -13.71 -40.97 -12.13
CA ASN A 7 -12.75 -40.82 -11.03
C ASN A 7 -11.60 -39.84 -11.36
N ILE A 8 -11.13 -39.82 -12.61
CA ILE A 8 -10.07 -38.90 -13.03
C ILE A 8 -10.59 -37.46 -13.04
N VAL A 9 -11.81 -37.23 -13.54
CA VAL A 9 -12.42 -35.89 -13.55
C VAL A 9 -12.62 -35.37 -12.11
N ALA A 10 -13.12 -36.20 -11.20
CA ALA A 10 -13.30 -35.82 -9.80
C ALA A 10 -11.96 -35.48 -9.10
N LEU A 11 -10.90 -36.24 -9.39
CA LEU A 11 -9.58 -36.02 -8.80
C LEU A 11 -8.93 -34.73 -9.33
N VAL A 12 -9.05 -34.46 -10.64
CA VAL A 12 -8.59 -33.21 -11.24
C VAL A 12 -9.35 -32.01 -10.67
N LEU A 13 -10.68 -32.12 -10.51
CA LEU A 13 -11.50 -31.03 -9.96
C LEU A 13 -11.15 -30.76 -8.50
N CYS A 14 -10.92 -31.81 -7.71
CA CYS A 14 -10.48 -31.71 -6.32
C CYS A 14 -9.08 -31.05 -6.23
N PHE A 15 -8.16 -31.43 -7.11
CA PHE A 15 -6.83 -30.82 -7.17
C PHE A 15 -6.87 -29.33 -7.52
N VAL A 16 -7.68 -28.93 -8.52
CA VAL A 16 -7.86 -27.50 -8.88
C VAL A 16 -8.48 -26.71 -7.72
N LEU A 17 -9.47 -27.27 -7.03
CA LEU A 17 -10.07 -26.63 -5.85
C LEU A 17 -9.05 -26.46 -4.73
N ILE A 18 -8.27 -27.49 -4.42
CA ILE A 18 -7.21 -27.43 -3.42
C ILE A 18 -6.16 -26.37 -3.81
N LEU A 19 -5.70 -26.35 -5.06
CA LEU A 19 -4.73 -25.37 -5.54
C LEU A 19 -5.26 -23.93 -5.45
N SER A 20 -6.55 -23.73 -5.75
CA SER A 20 -7.19 -22.41 -5.65
C SER A 20 -7.33 -21.95 -4.19
N LEU A 21 -7.68 -22.86 -3.27
CA LEU A 21 -7.78 -22.56 -1.84
C LEU A 21 -6.41 -22.27 -1.23
N LEU A 22 -5.36 -22.99 -1.65
CA LEU A 22 -3.98 -22.72 -1.26
C LEU A 22 -3.51 -21.34 -1.75
N SER A 23 -3.88 -20.95 -2.98
CA SER A 23 -3.54 -19.64 -3.53
C SER A 23 -4.21 -18.50 -2.77
N PHE A 24 -5.47 -18.66 -2.36
CA PHE A 24 -6.17 -17.68 -1.52
C PHE A 24 -5.60 -17.58 -0.11
N ALA A 25 -5.17 -18.72 0.48
CA ALA A 25 -4.58 -18.74 1.81
C ALA A 25 -3.20 -18.06 1.88
N ALA A 26 -2.51 -17.92 0.74
CA ALA A 26 -1.17 -17.37 0.65
C ALA A 26 -1.12 -15.86 0.34
N TYR A 27 -2.28 -15.18 0.14
CA TYR A 27 -2.29 -13.74 -0.08
C TYR A 27 -2.02 -13.01 1.23
N GLU A 28 -0.78 -12.55 1.41
CA GLU A 28 -0.43 -11.62 2.47
C GLU A 28 -0.46 -10.19 1.92
N PRO A 29 -1.36 -9.32 2.42
CA PRO A 29 -1.43 -7.95 1.95
C PRO A 29 -0.17 -7.20 2.36
N PHE A 30 0.26 -6.26 1.53
CA PHE A 30 1.45 -5.46 1.83
C PHE A 30 1.13 -4.45 2.94
N LYS A 31 1.76 -4.60 4.10
CA LYS A 31 1.55 -3.74 5.27
C LYS A 31 2.78 -2.89 5.55
N VAL A 32 2.57 -1.61 5.79
CA VAL A 32 3.66 -0.68 6.11
C VAL A 32 3.25 0.21 7.26
N LYS A 33 4.15 0.41 8.23
CA LYS A 33 3.99 1.39 9.30
C LYS A 33 4.44 2.76 8.82
N LEU A 34 3.51 3.71 8.78
CA LEU A 34 3.75 5.09 8.33
C LEU A 34 3.54 6.07 9.48
N THR A 35 4.45 7.03 9.64
CA THR A 35 4.25 8.21 10.49
C THR A 35 3.18 9.13 9.88
N LEU A 36 2.69 10.10 10.66
CA LEU A 36 1.75 11.10 10.12
C LEU A 36 2.35 11.84 8.91
N PHE A 37 3.60 12.30 9.01
CA PHE A 37 4.29 12.96 7.91
C PHE A 37 4.40 12.08 6.65
N GLU A 38 4.81 10.82 6.82
CA GLU A 38 4.94 9.88 5.71
C GLU A 38 3.59 9.59 5.02
N ARG A 39 2.48 9.61 5.74
CA ARG A 39 1.13 9.48 5.16
C ARG A 39 0.83 10.66 4.22
N PHE A 40 1.13 11.88 4.63
CA PHE A 40 1.01 13.07 3.78
C PHE A 40 1.87 12.97 2.54
N VAL A 41 3.17 12.65 2.69
CA VAL A 41 4.07 12.50 1.54
C VAL A 41 3.57 11.39 0.61
N THR A 42 3.09 10.26 1.14
CA THR A 42 2.49 9.17 0.35
C THR A 42 1.30 9.64 -0.46
N MET A 43 0.43 10.48 0.11
CA MET A 43 -0.72 11.05 -0.61
C MET A 43 -0.32 11.91 -1.82
N THR A 44 0.86 12.57 -1.77
CA THR A 44 1.37 13.36 -2.91
C THR A 44 1.86 12.51 -4.08
N LEU A 45 2.20 11.23 -3.83
CA LEU A 45 2.63 10.28 -4.86
C LEU A 45 1.45 9.67 -5.64
N LEU A 46 0.22 9.78 -5.12
CA LEU A 46 -0.96 9.19 -5.74
C LEU A 46 -1.41 10.03 -6.94
N PRO A 47 -1.70 9.40 -8.11
CA PRO A 47 -2.10 10.15 -9.29
C PRO A 47 -3.47 10.80 -9.10
N VAL A 48 -3.63 11.97 -9.71
CA VAL A 48 -4.88 12.75 -9.66
C VAL A 48 -5.89 12.32 -10.74
N GLU A 49 -5.41 11.62 -11.77
CA GLU A 49 -6.19 11.19 -12.91
C GLU A 49 -6.05 9.69 -13.16
N GLY A 50 -7.08 9.08 -13.75
CA GLY A 50 -7.14 7.65 -14.01
C GLY A 50 -8.55 7.18 -14.37
N ASN A 51 -8.71 5.89 -14.61
CA ASN A 51 -10.04 5.31 -14.78
C ASN A 51 -10.79 5.23 -13.43
N TYR A 52 -12.12 5.08 -13.47
CA TYR A 52 -12.97 5.04 -12.28
C TYR A 52 -12.52 4.03 -11.22
N ARG A 53 -12.10 2.82 -11.64
CA ARG A 53 -11.64 1.78 -10.71
C ARG A 53 -10.39 2.22 -9.95
N THR A 54 -9.41 2.76 -10.67
CA THR A 54 -8.16 3.27 -10.08
C THR A 54 -8.45 4.44 -9.13
N LEU A 55 -9.28 5.40 -9.56
CA LEU A 55 -9.65 6.54 -8.73
C LEU A 55 -10.40 6.13 -7.46
N LYS A 56 -11.24 5.08 -7.52
CA LYS A 56 -11.92 4.55 -6.34
C LYS A 56 -10.93 3.92 -5.34
N ILE A 57 -9.94 3.16 -5.83
CA ILE A 57 -8.86 2.62 -4.99
C ILE A 57 -8.06 3.74 -4.32
N ILE A 58 -7.70 4.78 -5.08
CA ILE A 58 -6.97 5.94 -4.57
C ILE A 58 -7.79 6.69 -3.53
N TRP A 59 -9.10 6.86 -3.75
CA TRP A 59 -10.00 7.49 -2.80
C TRP A 59 -10.02 6.74 -1.46
N ASP A 60 -10.21 5.42 -1.50
CA ASP A 60 -10.27 4.60 -0.30
C ASP A 60 -8.92 4.64 0.46
N LEU A 61 -7.80 4.58 -0.26
CA LEU A 61 -6.47 4.74 0.33
C LEU A 61 -6.25 6.13 0.95
N ARG A 62 -6.69 7.21 0.29
CA ARG A 62 -6.60 8.57 0.84
C ARG A 62 -7.35 8.71 2.15
N MET A 63 -8.53 8.08 2.27
CA MET A 63 -9.28 8.06 3.52
C MET A 63 -8.55 7.29 4.64
N GLU A 64 -7.79 6.25 4.29
CA GLU A 64 -7.00 5.48 5.27
C GLU A 64 -5.74 6.21 5.74
N LEU A 65 -5.10 6.95 4.83
CA LEU A 65 -3.91 7.78 5.06
C LEU A 65 -4.24 9.11 5.75
N ALA A 66 -5.45 9.63 5.60
CA ALA A 66 -5.86 10.88 6.23
C ALA A 66 -5.73 10.81 7.77
N PRO A 67 -5.37 11.93 8.42
CA PRO A 67 -5.42 12.02 9.87
C PRO A 67 -6.86 11.86 10.38
N SER A 68 -7.03 11.22 11.54
CA SER A 68 -8.28 11.33 12.30
C SER A 68 -8.37 12.67 13.03
N GLU A 69 -9.55 13.04 13.55
CA GLU A 69 -9.75 14.27 14.31
C GLU A 69 -8.88 14.31 15.59
N GLU A 70 -8.64 13.17 16.22
CA GLU A 70 -7.74 13.06 17.37
C GLU A 70 -6.28 13.26 16.96
N GLU A 71 -5.86 12.67 15.84
CA GLU A 71 -4.51 12.84 15.32
C GLU A 71 -4.23 14.29 14.92
N ASP A 72 -5.23 14.93 14.29
CA ASP A 72 -5.21 16.35 13.91
C ASP A 72 -4.95 17.25 15.13
N LYS A 73 -5.74 17.07 16.21
CA LYS A 73 -5.58 17.82 17.46
C LYS A 73 -4.26 17.53 18.18
N LEU A 74 -3.79 16.28 18.16
CA LEU A 74 -2.54 15.88 18.82
C LEU A 74 -1.32 16.45 18.11
N ALA A 75 -1.32 16.46 16.79
CA ALA A 75 -0.25 16.99 15.98
C ALA A 75 -0.28 18.53 15.89
N GLY A 76 -1.45 19.14 16.14
CA GLY A 76 -1.66 20.58 15.96
C GLY A 76 -1.52 20.94 14.49
N LEU A 77 -2.32 20.32 13.62
CA LEU A 77 -2.21 20.60 12.18
C LEU A 77 -2.80 21.97 11.85
N GLU A 78 -2.08 22.70 11.01
CA GLU A 78 -2.52 23.99 10.49
C GLU A 78 -2.33 24.04 8.97
N ASP A 79 -3.34 24.58 8.28
CA ASP A 79 -3.25 24.83 6.84
C ASP A 79 -2.40 26.06 6.56
N LEU A 80 -1.43 25.93 5.66
CA LEU A 80 -0.53 27.02 5.30
C LEU A 80 -1.16 27.98 4.26
N PRO A 81 -0.89 29.29 4.34
CA PRO A 81 -1.25 30.23 3.30
C PRO A 81 -0.57 29.87 1.96
N GLY A 82 -1.35 29.44 0.98
CA GLY A 82 -0.83 28.96 -0.32
C GLY A 82 -0.96 27.45 -0.54
N GLY A 83 -1.50 26.73 0.45
CA GLY A 83 -1.73 25.29 0.38
C GLY A 83 -0.63 24.49 1.07
N GLY A 84 -0.99 23.27 1.46
CA GLY A 84 -0.17 22.42 2.33
C GLY A 84 -0.60 22.51 3.79
N THR A 85 -0.04 21.61 4.59
CA THR A 85 -0.35 21.44 6.00
C THR A 85 0.96 21.37 6.76
N ASP A 86 1.06 22.11 7.86
CA ASP A 86 2.14 21.99 8.83
C ASP A 86 1.60 21.37 10.13
N ALA A 87 2.50 20.91 11.00
CA ALA A 87 2.15 20.39 12.30
C ALA A 87 3.06 20.99 13.37
N GLU A 88 2.49 21.38 14.51
CA GLU A 88 3.28 21.75 15.68
C GLU A 88 4.19 20.61 16.14
N ASN A 89 3.69 19.36 16.08
CA ASN A 89 4.45 18.18 16.46
C ASN A 89 4.07 16.93 15.64
N TRP A 90 4.84 16.67 14.58
CA TRP A 90 4.71 15.48 13.74
C TRP A 90 4.88 14.14 14.47
N GLU A 91 5.57 14.13 15.63
CA GLU A 91 5.87 12.93 16.42
C GLU A 91 4.83 12.65 17.51
N ALA A 92 3.88 13.58 17.74
CA ALA A 92 2.81 13.40 18.72
C ALA A 92 1.87 12.23 18.36
N VAL A 93 1.82 11.88 17.08
CA VAL A 93 0.98 10.80 16.54
C VAL A 93 1.84 9.57 16.27
N SER A 94 1.47 8.45 16.88
CA SER A 94 2.19 7.19 16.71
C SER A 94 2.06 6.66 15.28
N PRO A 95 3.08 5.95 14.76
CA PRO A 95 3.01 5.38 13.42
C PRO A 95 1.87 4.37 13.29
N LYS A 96 1.10 4.48 12.21
CA LYS A 96 -0.05 3.63 11.90
C LYS A 96 0.33 2.58 10.85
N GLU A 97 -0.07 1.33 11.06
CA GLU A 97 0.05 0.28 10.05
C GLU A 97 -1.06 0.45 9.00
N ILE A 98 -0.66 0.62 7.74
CA ILE A 98 -1.56 0.83 6.59
C ILE A 98 -1.45 -0.37 5.67
N VAL A 99 -2.58 -0.83 5.15
CA VAL A 99 -2.66 -1.99 4.27
C VAL A 99 -2.80 -1.54 2.83
N PHE A 100 -1.84 -1.88 1.98
CA PHE A 100 -1.86 -1.54 0.56
C PHE A 100 -2.25 -2.77 -0.28
N GLY A 101 -3.28 -2.59 -1.10
CA GLY A 101 -3.55 -3.52 -2.19
C GLY A 101 -2.51 -3.39 -3.31
N ASP A 102 -2.36 -4.43 -4.12
CA ASP A 102 -1.31 -4.54 -5.14
C ASP A 102 -1.28 -3.35 -6.12
N VAL A 103 -2.47 -2.88 -6.52
CA VAL A 103 -2.61 -1.70 -7.41
C VAL A 103 -2.08 -0.45 -6.73
N ALA A 104 -2.46 -0.20 -5.48
CA ALA A 104 -2.05 0.99 -4.75
C ALA A 104 -0.55 0.99 -4.44
N LYS A 105 -0.01 -0.17 -4.05
CA LYS A 105 1.43 -0.36 -3.89
C LYS A 105 2.17 -0.08 -5.20
N GLY A 106 1.68 -0.65 -6.31
CA GLY A 106 2.27 -0.46 -7.64
C GLY A 106 2.35 1.02 -8.02
N LEU A 107 1.28 1.79 -7.81
CA LEU A 107 1.27 3.23 -8.07
C LEU A 107 2.34 4.00 -7.29
N ILE A 108 2.53 3.66 -6.01
CA ILE A 108 3.53 4.31 -5.14
C ILE A 108 4.95 3.94 -5.57
N VAL A 109 5.20 2.66 -5.85
CA VAL A 109 6.51 2.17 -6.33
C VAL A 109 6.87 2.80 -7.68
N ASP A 110 5.90 2.89 -8.60
CA ASP A 110 6.08 3.50 -9.91
C ASP A 110 6.41 5.00 -9.78
N ALA A 111 5.70 5.71 -8.88
CA ALA A 111 5.94 7.13 -8.61
C ALA A 111 7.34 7.37 -8.02
N LEU A 112 7.74 6.61 -7.00
CA LEU A 112 9.07 6.72 -6.37
C LEU A 112 10.20 6.36 -7.35
N THR A 113 10.02 5.29 -8.13
CA THR A 113 10.99 4.87 -9.15
C THR A 113 11.13 5.91 -10.26
N LYS A 114 10.03 6.56 -10.64
CA LYS A 114 10.06 7.66 -11.61
C LYS A 114 10.81 8.87 -11.06
N LEU A 115 10.55 9.26 -9.80
CA LEU A 115 11.27 10.37 -9.16
C LEU A 115 12.77 10.08 -9.03
N ASP A 116 13.15 8.85 -8.70
CA ASP A 116 14.56 8.42 -8.63
C ASP A 116 15.26 8.55 -10.00
N LYS A 117 14.64 7.98 -11.05
CA LYS A 117 15.14 8.08 -12.43
C LYS A 117 15.27 9.52 -12.93
N GLU A 118 14.43 10.41 -12.42
CA GLU A 118 14.44 11.84 -12.77
C GLU A 118 15.34 12.68 -11.84
N GLU A 119 16.02 12.08 -10.86
CA GLU A 119 16.81 12.75 -9.82
C GLU A 119 16.00 13.81 -9.02
N LYS A 120 14.71 13.54 -8.81
CA LYS A 120 13.75 14.43 -8.12
C LYS A 120 13.35 13.94 -6.73
N LEU A 121 13.97 12.87 -6.23
CA LEU A 121 13.77 12.45 -4.85
C LEU A 121 14.28 13.52 -3.89
N THR A 122 13.36 14.09 -3.13
CA THR A 122 13.68 14.97 -2.00
C THR A 122 13.90 14.16 -0.71
N GLN A 123 14.45 14.78 0.33
CA GLN A 123 14.66 14.14 1.63
C GLN A 123 13.39 13.50 2.23
N GLN A 124 12.23 14.07 1.92
CA GLN A 124 10.93 13.58 2.38
C GLN A 124 10.57 12.18 1.86
N HIS A 125 11.21 11.75 0.76
CA HIS A 125 10.95 10.46 0.14
C HIS A 125 11.85 9.33 0.65
N ILE A 126 12.93 9.63 1.37
CA ILE A 126 13.95 8.62 1.72
C ILE A 126 13.33 7.44 2.47
N THR A 127 12.56 7.72 3.52
CA THR A 127 11.97 6.66 4.35
C THR A 127 10.88 5.89 3.61
N LEU A 128 10.14 6.55 2.72
CA LEU A 128 9.16 5.89 1.85
C LEU A 128 9.84 4.98 0.83
N TYR A 129 10.94 5.44 0.22
CA TYR A 129 11.71 4.65 -0.75
C TYR A 129 12.20 3.35 -0.10
N GLU A 130 12.80 3.43 1.08
CA GLU A 130 13.23 2.25 1.83
C GLU A 130 12.05 1.30 2.09
N LYS A 131 10.94 1.82 2.63
CA LYS A 131 9.73 1.05 2.99
C LYS A 131 9.06 0.36 1.81
N PHE A 132 8.97 1.00 0.65
CA PHE A 132 8.22 0.49 -0.50
C PHE A 132 9.08 -0.30 -1.49
N ILE A 133 10.37 0.04 -1.63
CA ILE A 133 11.27 -0.58 -2.62
C ILE A 133 12.23 -1.55 -1.94
N THR A 134 12.98 -1.13 -0.93
CA THR A 134 14.03 -1.96 -0.31
C THR A 134 13.46 -3.10 0.56
N TYR A 135 12.38 -2.87 1.31
CA TYR A 135 11.74 -3.92 2.11
C TYR A 135 10.85 -4.88 1.30
N ALA A 136 10.63 -4.62 0.00
CA ALA A 136 9.89 -5.54 -0.86
C ALA A 136 10.70 -6.80 -1.23
N GLU A 137 12.01 -6.82 -0.98
CA GLU A 137 12.93 -7.87 -1.42
C GLU A 137 13.41 -8.83 -0.34
N LYS A 138 13.03 -8.67 0.94
CA LYS A 138 13.49 -9.64 1.96
C LYS A 138 12.82 -11.01 1.72
N PRO A 139 13.59 -12.08 1.40
CA PRO A 139 13.05 -13.42 1.41
C PRO A 139 12.63 -13.76 2.84
N LYS A 140 11.53 -14.50 3.00
CA LYS A 140 11.09 -15.00 4.31
C LYS A 140 12.22 -15.82 4.92
N GLU A 141 12.90 -15.32 5.95
CA GLU A 141 13.78 -16.15 6.78
C GLU A 141 12.90 -17.17 7.52
N GLY A 142 12.93 -18.43 7.05
CA GLY A 142 12.36 -19.57 7.78
C GLY A 142 11.49 -20.55 6.98
N GLU A 143 11.92 -21.00 5.79
CA GLU A 143 11.53 -22.32 5.27
C GLU A 143 12.51 -23.40 5.76
#